data_AF-N1PGJ7-F1
#
_entry.id   AF-N1PGJ7-F1
#
_cell.length_a   1.000
_cell.length_b   1.000
_cell.length_c   1.000
_cell.angle_alpha   90.00
_cell.angle_beta   90.00
_cell.angle_gamma   90.00
#
_symmetry.space_group_name_H-M   'P 1'
#
loop_
_entity.id
_entity.type
_entity.pdbx_description
1 polymer ?
#
loop_
_entity_poly.entity_id
_entity_poly.type
_entity_poly.pdbx_seq_one_letter_code
_entity_poly.pdbx_strand_id
1 'polypeptide(L)'
;MAFMTYIAAVVLQTTAASTITARRDADIESLHPIHKTITYGTYDVPPRSQDNGMLRFKQDHDPPCTDCLITSISVNIQYPDGTTADPTNGMWMHHMTFANKGRLDGVCGDQQPAQRFFGAGNDRSPLDLTIGGTHQIGYHIAPHDTLLLSAELMNFHSSSQRIILTATWSYVLSSSPLYTQYAPAMPFWLSVSGCVAADMPAAADSEFTYSSPAFILSPTSDNATGVRHLAWLGNHVHDGAKLQNVTRNGAVICSSEAEYGAESGVDGIAHFEQMPFCTDLGPVESEDEFVVTVEYDTKKWKPMVNEDGTLEGVMGIVLAWVVDSGVVDGGIEVENRDMGGFGVAIGVVMVVTVALLVGWFMLVANRGRKNVWWKSSRYDEVTMRYSRLMSLQGPRKSHSRLSAFSPGRVPHGKNSKVQSAYKNRYKITAASSSLRRLCEGEVSTVTFRTVKASWLLTYSKANSDYETPVLGKATITRDRAGQWPSEN
;
A
#
# COMPACT_ATOMS: atom_id res chain seq x y z
N MET A 1 4.73 -58.64 -28.70
CA MET A 1 5.72 -57.90 -27.89
C MET A 1 5.93 -56.46 -28.36
N ALA A 2 6.05 -56.14 -29.66
CA ALA A 2 6.31 -54.77 -30.14
C ALA A 2 5.30 -53.68 -29.70
N PHE A 3 4.04 -54.04 -29.44
CA PHE A 3 2.96 -53.07 -29.17
C PHE A 3 2.97 -52.45 -27.76
N MET A 4 3.59 -53.10 -26.76
CA MET A 4 3.62 -52.57 -25.38
C MET A 4 4.69 -51.52 -25.15
N THR A 5 5.82 -51.58 -25.88
CA THR A 5 6.93 -50.63 -25.71
C THR A 5 6.56 -49.21 -26.12
N TYR A 6 5.62 -49.05 -27.06
CA TYR A 6 5.19 -47.75 -27.58
C TYR A 6 4.34 -46.97 -26.56
N ILE A 7 3.49 -47.67 -25.79
CA ILE A 7 2.59 -47.05 -24.81
C ILE A 7 3.40 -46.44 -23.64
N ALA A 8 4.45 -47.13 -23.18
CA ALA A 8 5.32 -46.63 -22.11
C ALA A 8 6.06 -45.32 -22.49
N ALA A 9 6.45 -45.16 -23.75
CA ALA A 9 7.13 -43.94 -24.22
C ALA A 9 6.19 -42.72 -24.24
N VAL A 10 4.94 -42.90 -24.66
CA VAL A 10 3.94 -41.82 -24.70
C VAL A 10 3.59 -41.32 -23.30
N VAL A 11 3.46 -42.23 -22.32
CA VAL A 11 3.12 -41.87 -20.92
C VAL A 11 4.24 -41.09 -20.21
N LEU A 12 5.51 -41.24 -20.59
CA LEU A 12 6.60 -40.40 -20.05
C LEU A 12 6.66 -39.00 -20.68
N GLN A 13 6.13 -38.81 -21.89
CA GLN A 13 6.16 -37.48 -22.54
C GLN A 13 5.05 -36.56 -22.01
N THR A 14 3.89 -37.10 -21.65
CA THR A 14 2.78 -36.31 -21.10
C THR A 14 3.06 -35.75 -19.71
N THR A 15 3.76 -36.49 -18.84
CA THR A 15 4.11 -36.00 -17.49
C THR A 15 5.15 -34.88 -17.53
N ALA A 16 6.17 -35.00 -18.39
CA ALA A 16 7.18 -33.97 -18.58
C ALA A 16 6.59 -32.65 -19.11
N ALA A 17 5.61 -32.72 -20.02
CA ALA A 17 4.93 -31.55 -20.55
C ALA A 17 4.17 -30.77 -19.44
N SER A 18 3.36 -31.47 -18.64
CA SER A 18 2.59 -30.84 -17.55
C SER A 18 3.45 -30.14 -16.51
N THR A 19 4.64 -30.68 -16.19
CA THR A 19 5.57 -30.05 -15.24
C THR A 19 6.24 -28.80 -15.82
N ILE A 20 6.40 -28.69 -17.13
CA ILE A 20 6.97 -27.50 -17.78
C ILE A 20 5.95 -26.35 -17.82
N THR A 21 4.68 -26.64 -18.13
CA THR A 21 3.61 -25.61 -18.13
C THR A 21 3.41 -25.03 -16.73
N ALA A 22 3.18 -25.88 -15.73
CA ALA A 22 2.91 -25.44 -14.36
C ALA A 22 4.05 -24.63 -13.72
N ARG A 23 5.29 -24.77 -14.21
CA ARG A 23 6.42 -23.94 -13.77
C ARG A 23 6.42 -22.56 -14.44
N ARG A 24 6.05 -22.50 -15.73
CA ARG A 24 5.94 -21.26 -16.49
C ARG A 24 4.85 -20.33 -15.96
N ASP A 25 3.72 -20.91 -15.56
CA ASP A 25 2.59 -20.12 -15.06
C ASP A 25 2.95 -19.44 -13.73
N ALA A 26 3.66 -20.15 -12.84
CA ALA A 26 4.19 -19.59 -11.59
C ALA A 26 5.31 -18.54 -11.79
N ASP A 27 6.15 -18.69 -12.82
CA ASP A 27 7.16 -17.68 -13.17
C ASP A 27 6.50 -16.37 -13.68
N ILE A 28 5.37 -16.46 -14.40
CA ILE A 28 4.64 -15.30 -14.96
C ILE A 28 3.88 -14.51 -13.89
N GLU A 29 3.31 -15.18 -12.89
CA GLU A 29 2.60 -14.54 -11.77
C GLU A 29 3.50 -13.56 -10.96
N SER A 30 4.82 -13.65 -11.10
CA SER A 30 5.79 -12.76 -10.45
C SER A 30 5.95 -11.36 -11.08
N LEU A 31 5.39 -11.13 -12.27
CA LEU A 31 5.68 -9.94 -13.12
C LEU A 31 4.72 -8.77 -12.99
N HIS A 32 3.74 -8.84 -12.07
CA HIS A 32 2.79 -7.75 -11.79
C HIS A 32 2.55 -7.61 -10.27
N PRO A 33 2.08 -6.45 -9.78
CA PRO A 33 1.56 -6.32 -8.43
C PRO A 33 0.42 -7.32 -8.17
N ILE A 34 0.42 -7.93 -7.00
CA ILE A 34 -0.64 -8.85 -6.55
C ILE A 34 -1.78 -8.02 -5.97
N HIS A 35 -2.98 -8.20 -6.50
CA HIS A 35 -4.20 -7.56 -5.99
C HIS A 35 -4.98 -8.52 -5.09
N LYS A 36 -5.38 -8.05 -3.90
CA LYS A 36 -6.02 -8.88 -2.87
C LYS A 36 -7.03 -8.10 -2.04
N THR A 37 -8.31 -8.46 -2.13
CA THR A 37 -9.36 -7.96 -1.23
C THR A 37 -9.42 -8.82 0.04
N ILE A 38 -9.53 -8.17 1.20
CA ILE A 38 -9.61 -8.80 2.53
C ILE A 38 -10.84 -8.24 3.25
N THR A 39 -11.69 -9.14 3.76
CA THR A 39 -12.75 -8.79 4.72
C THR A 39 -12.16 -8.69 6.12
N TYR A 40 -12.27 -7.52 6.76
CA TYR A 40 -11.76 -7.30 8.12
C TYR A 40 -12.78 -7.70 9.20
N GLY A 41 -14.07 -7.62 8.88
CA GLY A 41 -15.13 -8.15 9.72
C GLY A 41 -16.53 -7.89 9.18
N THR A 42 -17.52 -8.39 9.90
CA THR A 42 -18.94 -8.04 9.75
C THR A 42 -19.40 -7.46 11.07
N TYR A 43 -19.97 -6.26 11.04
CA TYR A 43 -20.23 -5.46 12.22
C TYR A 43 -21.70 -5.02 12.27
N ASP A 44 -22.28 -5.05 13.47
CA ASP A 44 -23.59 -4.49 13.77
C ASP A 44 -23.41 -3.10 14.37
N VAL A 45 -23.61 -2.06 13.57
CA VAL A 45 -23.49 -0.66 13.97
C VAL A 45 -24.77 -0.25 14.72
N PRO A 46 -24.71 0.45 15.88
CA PRO A 46 -25.89 0.77 16.69
C PRO A 46 -26.85 1.72 15.96
N PRO A 47 -28.13 1.84 16.37
CA PRO A 47 -29.02 2.88 15.85
C PRO A 47 -28.50 4.29 16.21
N ARG A 48 -28.88 5.33 15.44
CA ARG A 48 -28.51 6.73 15.75
C ARG A 48 -28.76 7.09 17.22
N SER A 49 -29.84 6.55 17.79
CA SER A 49 -30.29 6.67 19.19
C SER A 49 -29.36 6.07 20.27
N GLN A 50 -28.10 5.77 19.94
CA GLN A 50 -27.08 5.20 20.81
C GLN A 50 -25.69 5.62 20.30
N ASP A 51 -24.96 6.46 21.06
CA ASP A 51 -23.65 7.01 20.68
C ASP A 51 -23.65 7.68 19.29
N ASN A 52 -24.73 8.42 18.97
CA ASN A 52 -25.00 9.01 17.65
C ASN A 52 -25.01 7.99 16.49
N GLY A 53 -25.19 6.70 16.78
CA GLY A 53 -25.08 5.60 15.81
C GLY A 53 -23.66 5.15 15.54
N MET A 54 -22.68 5.57 16.35
CA MET A 54 -21.27 5.24 16.16
C MET A 54 -20.90 3.86 16.73
N LEU A 55 -20.14 3.09 15.95
CA LEU A 55 -19.39 1.93 16.39
C LEU A 55 -17.89 2.23 16.25
N ARG A 56 -17.19 2.30 17.39
CA ARG A 56 -15.74 2.53 17.45
C ARG A 56 -15.02 1.23 17.83
N PHE A 57 -14.04 0.79 17.06
CA PHE A 57 -13.25 -0.40 17.39
C PHE A 57 -11.79 -0.31 16.96
N LYS A 58 -10.94 -1.10 17.65
CA LYS A 58 -9.52 -1.28 17.34
C LYS A 58 -9.20 -2.76 17.39
N GLN A 59 -8.53 -3.28 16.36
CA GLN A 59 -8.27 -4.71 16.20
C GLN A 59 -6.91 -4.95 15.54
N ASP A 60 -6.17 -5.93 16.06
CA ASP A 60 -4.93 -6.41 15.45
C ASP A 60 -5.24 -7.35 14.27
N HIS A 61 -4.54 -7.16 13.14
CA HIS A 61 -4.63 -7.99 11.95
C HIS A 61 -3.24 -8.29 11.39
N ASP A 62 -3.12 -9.47 10.75
CA ASP A 62 -1.98 -9.76 9.88
C ASP A 62 -2.01 -8.83 8.65
N PRO A 63 -0.84 -8.38 8.16
CA PRO A 63 -0.76 -7.64 6.89
C PRO A 63 -1.22 -8.49 5.69
N PRO A 64 -1.57 -7.87 4.54
CA PRO A 64 -2.02 -8.60 3.35
C PRO A 64 -0.96 -9.55 2.78
N CYS A 65 0.32 -9.28 3.06
CA CYS A 65 1.50 -10.03 2.63
C CYS A 65 2.61 -9.92 3.68
N THR A 66 3.63 -10.76 3.54
CA THR A 66 4.81 -10.79 4.43
C THR A 66 6.05 -10.48 3.61
N ASP A 67 6.86 -9.52 4.07
CA ASP A 67 8.03 -8.99 3.35
C ASP A 67 7.70 -8.48 1.94
N CYS A 68 7.03 -7.33 1.89
CA CYS A 68 6.44 -6.80 0.67
C CYS A 68 6.36 -5.27 0.68
N LEU A 69 6.24 -4.67 -0.50
CA LEU A 69 5.94 -3.27 -0.72
C LEU A 69 4.46 -3.14 -1.08
N ILE A 70 3.66 -2.47 -0.24
CA ILE A 70 2.28 -2.11 -0.54
C ILE A 70 2.30 -0.92 -1.49
N THR A 71 1.68 -1.07 -2.66
CA THR A 71 1.69 -0.06 -3.73
C THR A 71 0.36 0.68 -3.83
N SER A 72 -0.75 0.04 -3.46
CA SER A 72 -2.05 0.71 -3.34
C SER A 72 -2.94 0.09 -2.25
N ILE A 73 -3.85 0.89 -1.70
CA ILE A 73 -4.86 0.51 -0.71
C ILE A 73 -6.15 1.26 -1.01
N SER A 74 -7.28 0.56 -1.11
CA SER A 74 -8.61 1.17 -1.05
C SER A 74 -9.49 0.43 -0.04
N VAL A 75 -10.47 1.11 0.52
CA VAL A 75 -11.35 0.55 1.57
C VAL A 75 -12.82 0.72 1.20
N ASN A 76 -13.67 -0.20 1.63
CA ASN A 76 -15.11 -0.08 1.41
C ASN A 76 -15.94 -0.76 2.51
N ILE A 77 -17.11 -0.20 2.77
CA ILE A 77 -18.20 -0.83 3.53
C ILE A 77 -19.36 -1.16 2.60
N GLN A 78 -19.97 -2.32 2.82
CA GLN A 78 -21.10 -2.82 2.05
C GLN A 78 -22.10 -3.53 2.96
N TYR A 79 -23.36 -3.59 2.56
CA TYR A 79 -24.37 -4.42 3.21
C TYR A 79 -24.18 -5.92 2.88
N PRO A 80 -24.81 -6.84 3.64
CA PRO A 80 -24.76 -8.28 3.39
C PRO A 80 -25.35 -8.74 2.05
N ASP A 81 -26.08 -7.90 1.33
CA ASP A 81 -26.59 -8.18 -0.02
C ASP A 81 -25.62 -7.78 -1.14
N GLY A 82 -24.52 -7.10 -0.81
CA GLY A 82 -23.51 -6.61 -1.76
C GLY A 82 -23.66 -5.16 -2.21
N THR A 83 -24.67 -4.43 -1.73
CA THR A 83 -24.81 -2.99 -2.00
C THR A 83 -23.82 -2.16 -1.18
N THR A 84 -23.34 -1.04 -1.74
CA THR A 84 -22.46 -0.09 -1.03
C THR A 84 -23.17 0.51 0.18
N ALA A 85 -22.45 0.71 1.27
CA ALA A 85 -22.93 1.43 2.43
C ALA A 85 -22.36 2.87 2.42
N ASP A 86 -23.24 3.87 2.33
CA ASP A 86 -22.94 5.28 2.10
C ASP A 86 -24.03 6.22 2.67
N PRO A 87 -23.80 7.55 2.73
CA PRO A 87 -24.69 8.46 3.45
C PRO A 87 -26.10 8.56 2.86
N THR A 88 -26.26 8.24 1.57
CA THR A 88 -27.57 8.27 0.88
C THR A 88 -28.46 7.11 1.30
N ASN A 89 -27.86 5.99 1.72
CA ASN A 89 -28.54 4.87 2.38
C ASN A 89 -28.31 4.83 3.90
N GLY A 90 -27.73 5.87 4.49
CA GLY A 90 -27.69 6.08 5.94
C GLY A 90 -26.56 5.38 6.69
N MET A 91 -25.48 4.98 5.99
CA MET A 91 -24.28 4.42 6.60
C MET A 91 -23.04 5.25 6.28
N TRP A 92 -22.14 5.41 7.24
CA TRP A 92 -20.99 6.29 7.11
C TRP A 92 -19.74 5.61 7.70
N MET A 93 -18.64 5.61 6.94
CA MET A 93 -17.33 5.28 7.49
C MET A 93 -16.75 6.59 8.02
N HIS A 94 -16.75 6.82 9.33
CA HIS A 94 -16.30 8.09 9.89
C HIS A 94 -14.78 8.18 9.75
N HIS A 95 -14.08 7.17 10.27
CA HIS A 95 -12.68 6.93 10.00
C HIS A 95 -12.41 5.45 9.78
N MET A 96 -11.45 5.15 8.93
CA MET A 96 -10.76 3.87 8.92
C MET A 96 -9.27 4.12 8.74
N THR A 97 -8.45 3.60 9.63
CA THR A 97 -7.00 3.77 9.60
C THR A 97 -6.27 2.45 9.79
N PHE A 98 -5.13 2.31 9.11
CA PHE A 98 -4.14 1.27 9.40
C PHE A 98 -2.87 1.91 9.95
N ALA A 99 -2.37 1.33 11.05
CA ALA A 99 -1.07 1.67 11.62
C ALA A 99 -0.21 0.42 11.77
N ASN A 100 1.08 0.51 11.42
CA ASN A 100 2.03 -0.59 11.50
C ASN A 100 2.69 -0.61 12.88
N LYS A 101 2.40 -1.66 13.66
CA LYS A 101 2.87 -1.82 15.05
C LYS A 101 4.35 -2.22 15.15
N GLY A 102 5.00 -2.55 14.03
CA GLY A 102 6.44 -2.80 13.96
C GLY A 102 7.29 -1.53 13.87
N ARG A 103 6.66 -0.35 13.70
CA ARG A 103 7.33 0.93 13.37
C ARG A 103 6.76 2.07 14.21
N LEU A 104 7.61 3.06 14.52
CA LEU A 104 7.17 4.30 15.19
C LEU A 104 6.55 5.27 14.17
N ASP A 105 5.64 6.11 14.63
CA ASP A 105 5.03 7.15 13.81
C ASP A 105 6.03 8.24 13.40
N GLY A 106 6.11 8.56 12.11
CA GLY A 106 7.11 9.49 11.56
C GLY A 106 6.97 10.94 12.02
N VAL A 107 5.83 11.31 12.61
CA VAL A 107 5.55 12.67 13.11
C VAL A 107 5.54 12.70 14.64
N CYS A 108 4.94 11.68 15.28
CA CYS A 108 4.70 11.67 16.72
C CYS A 108 5.63 10.75 17.54
N GLY A 109 6.44 9.91 16.88
CA GLY A 109 7.39 8.99 17.54
C GLY A 109 6.74 8.15 18.63
N ASP A 110 7.39 8.09 19.80
CA ASP A 110 6.92 7.34 20.97
C ASP A 110 5.53 7.76 21.50
N GLN A 111 4.99 8.92 21.09
CA GLN A 111 3.62 9.32 21.46
C GLN A 111 2.55 8.54 20.69
N GLN A 112 2.90 7.94 19.54
CA GLN A 112 2.02 7.11 18.72
C GLN A 112 2.75 5.80 18.37
N PRO A 113 2.60 4.73 19.19
CA PRO A 113 3.44 3.52 19.16
C PRO A 113 3.15 2.56 18.00
N ALA A 114 2.57 3.05 16.91
CA ALA A 114 2.37 2.36 15.65
C ALA A 114 2.34 3.41 14.51
N GLN A 115 3.11 3.18 13.46
CA GLN A 115 3.23 4.11 12.34
C GLN A 115 1.93 4.18 11.55
N ARG A 116 1.19 5.29 11.61
CA ARG A 116 -0.02 5.49 10.81
C ARG A 116 0.38 5.64 9.34
N PHE A 117 -0.12 4.75 8.47
CA PHE A 117 0.28 4.70 7.06
C PHE A 117 -0.91 4.62 6.08
N PHE A 118 -2.15 4.50 6.58
CA PHE A 118 -3.34 4.64 5.74
C PHE A 118 -4.48 5.24 6.55
N GLY A 119 -5.25 6.11 5.92
CA GLY A 119 -6.47 6.69 6.47
C GLY A 119 -7.45 7.03 5.35
N ALA A 120 -8.74 6.77 5.57
CA ALA A 120 -9.84 7.23 4.74
C ALA A 120 -11.08 7.44 5.62
N GLY A 121 -11.95 8.37 5.24
CA GLY A 121 -13.26 8.56 5.86
C GLY A 121 -14.37 8.11 4.91
N ASN A 122 -15.47 8.88 4.88
CA ASN A 122 -16.57 8.54 3.98
C ASN A 122 -16.18 8.68 2.49
N ASP A 123 -15.15 9.49 2.23
CA ASP A 123 -14.51 9.73 0.94
C ASP A 123 -13.90 8.48 0.26
N ARG A 124 -13.66 7.38 1.00
CA ARG A 124 -13.02 6.14 0.50
C ARG A 124 -11.65 6.36 -0.17
N SER A 125 -10.98 7.49 0.05
CA SER A 125 -9.83 7.96 -0.75
C SER A 125 -8.78 6.87 -0.92
N PRO A 126 -8.52 6.40 -2.16
CA PRO A 126 -7.55 5.34 -2.37
C PRO A 126 -6.14 5.91 -2.23
N LEU A 127 -5.29 5.18 -1.49
CA LEU A 127 -3.85 5.34 -1.62
C LEU A 127 -3.41 4.61 -2.89
N ASP A 128 -2.78 5.32 -3.81
CA ASP A 128 -2.04 4.71 -4.92
C ASP A 128 -0.68 5.40 -5.05
N LEU A 129 0.35 4.74 -4.51
CA LEU A 129 1.74 5.19 -4.60
C LEU A 129 2.31 5.01 -6.01
N THR A 130 1.65 4.23 -6.88
CA THR A 130 2.05 4.09 -8.28
C THR A 130 1.48 5.17 -9.18
N ILE A 131 0.47 5.91 -8.72
CA ILE A 131 -0.23 6.97 -9.47
C ILE A 131 -0.60 6.46 -10.88
N GLY A 132 -1.44 5.42 -10.92
CA GLY A 132 -1.84 4.75 -12.16
C GLY A 132 -0.74 3.92 -12.85
N GLY A 133 0.28 3.49 -12.11
CA GLY A 133 1.44 2.76 -12.66
C GLY A 133 2.51 3.65 -13.32
N THR A 134 2.47 4.97 -13.10
CA THR A 134 3.51 5.90 -13.57
C THR A 134 4.76 5.88 -12.69
N HIS A 135 4.61 5.53 -11.41
CA HIS A 135 5.67 5.45 -10.42
C HIS A 135 5.86 4.02 -9.88
N GLN A 136 7.11 3.71 -9.50
CA GLN A 136 7.47 2.47 -8.82
C GLN A 136 7.79 2.80 -7.36
N ILE A 137 6.75 2.98 -6.55
CA ILE A 137 6.85 3.39 -5.13
C ILE A 137 5.97 2.48 -4.28
N GLY A 138 6.41 2.14 -3.06
CA GLY A 138 5.59 1.34 -2.14
C GLY A 138 6.02 1.41 -0.67
N TYR A 139 5.10 1.09 0.23
CA TYR A 139 5.33 1.03 1.68
C TYR A 139 5.79 -0.34 2.12
N HIS A 140 6.96 -0.46 2.77
CA HIS A 140 7.49 -1.76 3.19
C HIS A 140 6.79 -2.29 4.44
N ILE A 141 6.33 -3.53 4.34
CA ILE A 141 5.88 -4.38 5.45
C ILE A 141 6.96 -5.44 5.67
N ALA A 142 7.62 -5.41 6.83
CA ALA A 142 8.68 -6.35 7.18
C ALA A 142 8.12 -7.73 7.58
N PRO A 143 8.95 -8.80 7.64
CA PRO A 143 8.49 -10.16 7.93
C PRO A 143 7.72 -10.38 9.25
N HIS A 144 7.77 -9.42 10.17
CA HIS A 144 7.18 -9.50 11.52
C HIS A 144 6.34 -8.26 11.87
N ASP A 145 6.05 -7.40 10.89
CA ASP A 145 5.15 -6.26 11.07
C ASP A 145 3.71 -6.75 11.26
N THR A 146 2.95 -6.09 12.15
CA THR A 146 1.53 -6.38 12.40
C THR A 146 0.73 -5.09 12.29
N LEU A 147 -0.52 -5.18 11.80
CA LEU A 147 -1.35 -4.01 11.56
C LEU A 147 -2.34 -3.81 12.70
N LEU A 148 -2.47 -2.58 13.18
CA LEU A 148 -3.62 -2.12 13.93
C LEU A 148 -4.62 -1.52 12.94
N LEU A 149 -5.80 -2.12 12.84
CA LEU A 149 -6.99 -1.46 12.28
C LEU A 149 -7.64 -0.64 13.39
N SER A 150 -7.92 0.63 13.14
CA SER A 150 -8.84 1.45 13.93
C SER A 150 -9.94 1.96 13.02
N ALA A 151 -11.20 1.79 13.41
CA ALA A 151 -12.32 2.28 12.62
C ALA A 151 -13.45 2.84 13.49
N GLU A 152 -14.10 3.86 12.96
CA GLU A 152 -15.32 4.48 13.45
C GLU A 152 -16.37 4.41 12.33
N LEU A 153 -17.52 3.79 12.60
CA LEU A 153 -18.60 3.60 11.64
C LEU A 153 -19.89 4.17 12.22
N MET A 154 -20.50 5.13 11.53
CA MET A 154 -21.74 5.78 11.97
C MET A 154 -22.95 5.28 11.16
N ASN A 155 -24.11 5.21 11.81
CA ASN A 155 -25.38 4.78 11.25
C ASN A 155 -26.47 5.81 11.54
N PHE A 156 -27.07 6.39 10.49
CA PHE A 156 -28.13 7.39 10.63
C PHE A 156 -29.53 6.79 10.84
N HIS A 157 -29.71 5.47 10.75
CA HIS A 157 -31.00 4.82 10.97
C HIS A 157 -31.38 4.71 12.44
N SER A 158 -32.68 4.71 12.72
CA SER A 158 -33.26 4.40 14.04
C SER A 158 -33.21 2.90 14.42
N SER A 159 -32.55 2.07 13.61
CA SER A 159 -32.28 0.66 13.86
C SER A 159 -30.82 0.33 13.57
N SER A 160 -30.24 -0.62 14.29
CA SER A 160 -28.90 -1.15 13.99
C SER A 160 -28.80 -1.62 12.54
N GLN A 161 -27.67 -1.33 11.90
CA GLN A 161 -27.37 -1.78 10.54
C GLN A 161 -26.18 -2.73 10.54
N ARG A 162 -26.28 -3.79 9.73
CA ARG A 162 -25.17 -4.74 9.55
C ARG A 162 -24.39 -4.35 8.31
N ILE A 163 -23.07 -4.22 8.45
CA ILE A 163 -22.14 -3.97 7.34
C ILE A 163 -21.02 -5.02 7.31
N ILE A 164 -20.36 -5.15 6.17
CA ILE A 164 -19.12 -5.88 5.96
C ILE A 164 -18.03 -4.87 5.64
N LEU A 165 -16.92 -4.89 6.38
CA LEU A 165 -15.78 -4.02 6.15
C LEU A 165 -14.71 -4.73 5.30
N THR A 166 -14.22 -4.06 4.27
CA THR A 166 -13.23 -4.60 3.32
C THR A 166 -12.12 -3.61 3.02
N ALA A 167 -10.94 -4.13 2.69
CA ALA A 167 -9.89 -3.37 2.02
C ALA A 167 -9.31 -4.17 0.84
N THR A 168 -9.03 -3.49 -0.26
CA THR A 168 -8.34 -4.05 -1.43
C THR A 168 -6.93 -3.50 -1.49
N TRP A 169 -5.96 -4.41 -1.50
CA TRP A 169 -4.54 -4.14 -1.46
C TRP A 169 -3.89 -4.47 -2.80
N SER A 170 -2.93 -3.66 -3.22
CA SER A 170 -1.97 -3.99 -4.29
C SER A 170 -0.57 -4.03 -3.69
N TYR A 171 0.23 -5.06 -3.99
CA TYR A 171 1.57 -5.19 -3.42
C TYR A 171 2.57 -5.99 -4.27
N VAL A 172 3.85 -5.78 -4.02
CA VAL A 172 4.98 -6.53 -4.62
C VAL A 172 5.73 -7.27 -3.50
N LEU A 173 5.89 -8.60 -3.64
CA LEU A 173 6.64 -9.44 -2.70
C LEU A 173 8.16 -9.26 -2.87
N SER A 174 8.95 -9.38 -1.79
CA SER A 174 10.43 -9.32 -1.86
C SER A 174 11.08 -10.42 -2.70
N SER A 175 10.33 -11.49 -2.98
CA SER A 175 10.72 -12.56 -3.91
C SER A 175 10.46 -12.25 -5.39
N SER A 176 9.75 -11.17 -5.73
CA SER A 176 9.49 -10.76 -7.12
C SER A 176 10.68 -9.99 -7.72
N PRO A 177 11.05 -10.24 -8.99
CA PRO A 177 11.99 -9.39 -9.73
C PRO A 177 11.55 -7.93 -9.92
N LEU A 178 10.29 -7.58 -9.60
CA LEU A 178 9.83 -6.21 -9.54
C LEU A 178 10.31 -5.48 -8.28
N TYR A 179 10.53 -6.16 -7.16
CA TYR A 179 10.71 -5.51 -5.85
C TYR A 179 11.87 -4.51 -5.83
N THR A 180 13.00 -4.85 -6.47
CA THR A 180 14.18 -3.99 -6.57
C THR A 180 14.03 -2.81 -7.53
N GLN A 181 12.87 -2.67 -8.19
CA GLN A 181 12.51 -1.52 -9.03
C GLN A 181 11.67 -0.51 -8.25
N TYR A 182 11.10 -0.89 -7.10
CA TYR A 182 10.23 -0.04 -6.31
C TYR A 182 11.00 0.68 -5.20
N ALA A 183 10.81 1.99 -5.12
CA ALA A 183 11.35 2.85 -4.07
C ALA A 183 10.54 2.67 -2.76
N PRO A 184 11.19 2.50 -1.60
CA PRO A 184 10.50 2.45 -0.32
C PRO A 184 10.00 3.85 0.06
N ALA A 185 8.73 3.92 0.48
CA ALA A 185 8.07 5.16 0.90
C ALA A 185 7.90 5.22 2.43
N MET A 186 8.09 6.41 3.00
CA MET A 186 7.92 6.72 4.41
C MET A 186 6.68 7.60 4.62
N PRO A 187 5.68 7.15 5.41
CA PRO A 187 4.48 7.92 5.71
C PRO A 187 4.68 8.88 6.90
N PHE A 188 4.14 10.09 6.77
CA PHE A 188 4.08 11.12 7.81
C PHE A 188 2.63 11.58 7.96
N TRP A 189 2.05 11.37 9.15
CA TRP A 189 0.67 11.74 9.46
C TRP A 189 0.63 13.11 10.15
N LEU A 190 0.36 14.14 9.35
CA LEU A 190 0.19 15.52 9.81
C LEU A 190 -1.27 15.74 10.22
N SER A 191 -1.49 16.48 11.30
CA SER A 191 -2.82 16.85 11.81
C SER A 191 -2.82 18.29 12.30
N VAL A 192 -3.92 19.03 12.11
CA VAL A 192 -4.12 20.33 12.74
C VAL A 192 -4.04 20.29 14.27
N SER A 193 -4.30 19.14 14.90
CA SER A 193 -4.12 18.92 16.34
C SER A 193 -2.72 18.42 16.73
N GLY A 194 -1.86 18.11 15.76
CA GLY A 194 -0.56 17.46 15.98
C GLY A 194 -0.69 16.00 16.42
N CYS A 195 -0.30 15.71 17.66
CA CYS A 195 -0.15 14.34 18.18
C CYS A 195 -1.17 13.91 19.24
N VAL A 196 -2.15 14.77 19.58
CA VAL A 196 -3.26 14.45 20.49
C VAL A 196 -4.44 13.83 19.72
N ALA A 197 -5.66 13.86 20.27
CA ALA A 197 -6.87 13.51 19.52
C ALA A 197 -6.96 14.35 18.23
N ALA A 198 -7.50 13.77 17.15
CA ALA A 198 -7.51 14.45 15.85
C ALA A 198 -8.59 15.54 15.74
N ASP A 199 -9.67 15.42 16.52
CA ASP A 199 -10.78 16.36 16.56
C ASP A 199 -10.40 17.72 17.14
N MET A 200 -10.78 18.78 16.42
CA MET A 200 -10.84 20.15 16.89
C MET A 200 -12.31 20.57 17.06
N PRO A 201 -12.62 21.55 17.94
CA PRO A 201 -14.00 22.02 18.11
C PRO A 201 -14.59 22.62 16.83
N ALA A 202 -15.80 22.21 16.45
CA ALA A 202 -16.56 22.89 15.41
C ALA A 202 -17.27 24.15 15.95
N ALA A 203 -17.69 25.03 15.04
CA ALA A 203 -18.55 26.17 15.34
C ALA A 203 -19.61 26.32 14.24
N ALA A 204 -20.87 26.59 14.60
CA ALA A 204 -21.97 26.77 13.65
C ALA A 204 -21.97 28.18 13.03
N ASP A 205 -22.56 28.30 11.83
CA ASP A 205 -22.82 29.56 11.12
C ASP A 205 -21.61 30.52 11.03
N SER A 206 -20.40 29.97 10.91
CA SER A 206 -19.14 30.70 11.08
C SER A 206 -18.11 30.35 10.00
N GLU A 207 -17.05 31.16 9.92
CA GLU A 207 -15.86 30.86 9.14
C GLU A 207 -14.68 30.85 10.11
N PHE A 208 -13.86 29.81 10.07
CA PHE A 208 -12.72 29.64 10.98
C PHE A 208 -11.60 28.82 10.32
N THR A 209 -10.45 28.78 10.98
CA THR A 209 -9.23 28.18 10.43
C THR A 209 -8.46 27.46 11.53
N TYR A 210 -8.01 26.24 11.23
CA TYR A 210 -7.07 25.51 12.09
C TYR A 210 -5.76 25.24 11.34
N SER A 211 -4.63 25.38 12.03
CA SER A 211 -3.28 25.10 11.52
C SER A 211 -2.57 24.14 12.45
N SER A 212 -1.81 23.21 11.88
CA SER A 212 -0.99 22.25 12.63
C SER A 212 0.16 22.94 13.36
N PRO A 213 0.73 22.29 14.39
CA PRO A 213 2.14 22.51 14.73
C PRO A 213 3.01 22.34 13.48
N ALA A 214 4.12 23.09 13.41
CA ALA A 214 5.14 22.89 12.39
C ALA A 214 5.80 21.51 12.54
N PHE A 215 5.82 20.73 11.46
CA PHE A 215 6.56 19.48 11.38
C PHE A 215 7.86 19.72 10.61
N ILE A 216 9.00 19.50 11.26
CA ILE A 216 10.32 19.59 10.63
C ILE A 216 10.71 18.20 10.12
N LEU A 217 10.95 18.07 8.82
CA LEU A 217 11.33 16.79 8.21
C LEU A 217 12.76 16.41 8.61
N SER A 218 12.85 15.63 9.68
CA SER A 218 14.09 15.19 10.31
C SER A 218 15.08 14.56 9.31
N PRO A 219 16.39 14.68 9.55
CA PRO A 219 17.38 13.83 8.92
C PRO A 219 17.10 12.36 9.28
N THR A 220 17.02 11.51 8.27
CA THR A 220 16.95 10.05 8.44
C THR A 220 18.22 9.55 9.14
N SER A 221 18.07 8.67 10.13
CA SER A 221 19.16 8.02 10.88
C SER A 221 20.13 7.18 10.03
N ASP A 222 19.73 6.95 8.78
CA ASP A 222 20.09 5.85 7.91
C ASP A 222 21.33 6.14 7.04
N ASN A 223 21.87 7.36 7.13
CA ASN A 223 22.80 7.95 6.16
C ASN A 223 22.26 7.93 4.70
N ALA A 224 20.96 8.15 4.51
CA ALA A 224 20.40 8.41 3.19
C ALA A 224 21.00 9.74 2.65
N THR A 225 21.99 9.62 1.77
CA THR A 225 22.70 10.75 1.13
C THR A 225 22.10 11.16 -0.22
N GLY A 226 20.95 10.58 -0.58
CA GLY A 226 20.18 10.97 -1.76
C GLY A 226 19.33 12.21 -1.50
N VAL A 227 18.80 12.77 -2.58
CA VAL A 227 17.65 13.68 -2.50
C VAL A 227 16.44 12.87 -2.06
N ARG A 228 15.47 13.48 -1.37
CA ARG A 228 14.18 12.86 -1.05
C ARG A 228 13.09 13.53 -1.87
N HIS A 229 12.01 12.84 -2.23
CA HIS A 229 10.90 13.39 -3.01
C HIS A 229 9.58 13.23 -2.25
N LEU A 230 8.71 14.24 -2.34
CA LEU A 230 7.35 14.18 -1.79
C LEU A 230 6.40 13.68 -2.88
N ALA A 231 6.15 12.37 -2.89
CA ALA A 231 5.43 11.69 -3.97
C ALA A 231 3.92 11.91 -3.92
N TRP A 232 3.33 11.96 -2.72
CA TRP A 232 1.88 11.99 -2.52
C TRP A 232 1.50 12.71 -1.22
N LEU A 233 0.45 13.53 -1.27
CA LEU A 233 -0.26 14.10 -0.12
C LEU A 233 -1.74 13.75 -0.23
N GLY A 234 -2.22 12.90 0.68
CA GLY A 234 -3.64 12.57 0.82
C GLY A 234 -4.27 13.45 1.87
N ASN A 235 -5.35 14.12 1.52
CA ASN A 235 -6.07 15.06 2.36
C ASN A 235 -7.31 14.40 2.96
N HIS A 236 -7.63 14.68 4.22
CA HIS A 236 -8.86 14.21 4.85
C HIS A 236 -9.38 15.25 5.86
N VAL A 237 -10.68 15.53 5.76
CA VAL A 237 -11.39 16.56 6.53
C VAL A 237 -12.80 16.10 6.92
N HIS A 238 -13.45 16.86 7.81
CA HIS A 238 -14.86 16.67 8.18
C HIS A 238 -15.77 17.72 7.50
N ASP A 239 -17.08 17.48 7.59
CA ASP A 239 -18.12 18.41 7.17
C ASP A 239 -17.91 19.83 7.73
N GLY A 240 -18.15 20.84 6.89
CA GLY A 240 -17.85 22.25 7.15
C GLY A 240 -16.52 22.71 6.57
N ALA A 241 -15.59 21.80 6.25
CA ALA A 241 -14.33 22.15 5.59
C ALA A 241 -14.58 22.76 4.20
N LYS A 242 -13.72 23.71 3.82
CA LYS A 242 -13.79 24.47 2.56
C LYS A 242 -12.53 24.30 1.73
N LEU A 243 -11.36 24.48 2.36
CA LEU A 243 -10.06 24.46 1.70
C LEU A 243 -8.99 23.91 2.67
N GLN A 244 -8.23 22.91 2.23
CA GLN A 244 -7.02 22.43 2.91
C GLN A 244 -5.78 22.87 2.13
N ASN A 245 -4.86 23.54 2.82
CA ASN A 245 -3.56 23.94 2.28
C ASN A 245 -2.44 23.22 3.03
N VAL A 246 -1.43 22.77 2.29
CA VAL A 246 -0.16 22.31 2.85
C VAL A 246 0.93 23.26 2.39
N THR A 247 1.61 23.89 3.35
CA THR A 247 2.79 24.69 3.08
C THR A 247 4.05 23.90 3.36
N ARG A 248 5.11 24.20 2.60
CA ARG A 248 6.50 23.85 2.87
C ARG A 248 7.32 25.14 2.93
N ASN A 249 8.05 25.36 4.01
CA ASN A 249 8.87 26.56 4.24
C ASN A 249 8.07 27.87 4.00
N GLY A 250 6.80 27.89 4.41
CA GLY A 250 5.86 29.00 4.21
C GLY A 250 5.21 29.13 2.82
N ALA A 251 5.64 28.36 1.80
CA ALA A 251 5.04 28.36 0.47
C ALA A 251 4.01 27.24 0.33
N VAL A 252 2.80 27.53 -0.20
CA VAL A 252 1.78 26.50 -0.48
C VAL A 252 2.29 25.57 -1.58
N ILE A 253 2.33 24.26 -1.29
CA ILE A 253 2.72 23.21 -2.24
C ILE A 253 1.54 22.34 -2.67
N CYS A 254 0.48 22.25 -1.85
CA CYS A 254 -0.76 21.56 -2.17
C CYS A 254 -1.93 22.38 -1.63
N SER A 255 -3.01 22.45 -2.41
CA SER A 255 -4.20 23.25 -2.13
C SER A 255 -5.40 22.50 -2.69
N SER A 256 -6.30 22.08 -1.81
CA SER A 256 -7.41 21.18 -2.14
C SER A 256 -8.71 21.72 -1.57
N GLU A 257 -9.65 22.08 -2.44
CA GLU A 257 -11.00 22.44 -2.03
C GLU A 257 -11.81 21.18 -1.66
N ALA A 258 -12.74 21.32 -0.73
CA ALA A 258 -13.60 20.23 -0.29
C ALA A 258 -14.79 20.06 -1.24
N GLU A 259 -14.96 18.87 -1.80
CA GLU A 259 -16.10 18.52 -2.64
C GLU A 259 -17.19 17.85 -1.80
N TYR A 260 -18.44 18.26 -2.06
CA TYR A 260 -19.63 17.83 -1.32
C TYR A 260 -20.64 17.23 -2.28
N GLY A 261 -21.28 16.15 -1.83
CA GLY A 261 -22.38 15.51 -2.55
C GLY A 261 -23.65 16.35 -2.55
N ALA A 262 -24.71 15.81 -3.16
CA ALA A 262 -26.03 16.43 -3.11
C ALA A 262 -26.61 16.45 -1.67
N GLU A 263 -27.64 17.29 -1.45
CA GLU A 263 -28.47 17.29 -0.24
C GLU A 263 -29.38 16.04 -0.18
N SER A 264 -28.76 14.86 -0.18
CA SER A 264 -29.40 13.54 -0.20
C SER A 264 -28.90 12.61 0.91
N GLY A 265 -28.22 13.15 1.93
CA GLY A 265 -28.01 12.46 3.20
C GLY A 265 -29.35 12.17 3.91
N VAL A 266 -29.41 11.13 4.73
CA VAL A 266 -30.64 10.71 5.43
C VAL A 266 -31.18 11.76 6.42
N ASP A 267 -30.34 12.71 6.85
CA ASP A 267 -30.73 13.87 7.67
C ASP A 267 -30.95 15.18 6.87
N GLY A 268 -30.76 15.15 5.55
CA GLY A 268 -31.09 16.27 4.67
C GLY A 268 -30.02 17.37 4.59
N ILE A 269 -28.74 17.08 4.84
CA ILE A 269 -27.64 17.98 4.50
C ILE A 269 -26.81 17.46 3.30
N ALA A 270 -26.04 18.36 2.69
CA ALA A 270 -24.95 18.00 1.80
C ALA A 270 -23.72 17.66 2.64
N HIS A 271 -23.09 16.53 2.33
CA HIS A 271 -21.98 15.95 3.08
C HIS A 271 -20.70 15.91 2.25
N PHE A 272 -19.55 15.92 2.93
CA PHE A 272 -18.22 15.75 2.35
C PHE A 272 -18.14 14.43 1.56
N GLU A 273 -17.81 14.55 0.27
CA GLU A 273 -17.72 13.41 -0.66
C GLU A 273 -16.26 13.09 -1.01
N GLN A 274 -15.41 14.10 -1.26
CA GLN A 274 -13.97 13.89 -1.48
C GLN A 274 -13.15 15.17 -1.30
N MET A 275 -11.83 15.01 -1.12
CA MET A 275 -10.87 16.09 -1.25
C MET A 275 -9.72 15.65 -2.17
N PRO A 276 -9.36 16.43 -3.21
CA PRO A 276 -8.27 16.07 -4.11
C PRO A 276 -6.94 15.85 -3.37
N PHE A 277 -6.23 14.77 -3.72
CA PHE A 277 -4.85 14.53 -3.32
C PHE A 277 -3.88 15.26 -4.26
N CYS A 278 -2.67 15.54 -3.79
CA CYS A 278 -1.60 16.13 -4.61
C CYS A 278 -0.47 15.10 -4.82
N THR A 279 0.14 15.09 -6.01
CA THR A 279 1.27 14.21 -6.34
C THR A 279 2.48 14.99 -6.85
N ASP A 280 3.64 14.34 -6.90
CA ASP A 280 4.84 14.83 -7.61
C ASP A 280 5.30 16.23 -7.19
N LEU A 281 5.29 16.50 -5.89
CA LEU A 281 5.57 17.81 -5.27
C LEU A 281 7.06 18.17 -5.20
N GLY A 282 7.88 17.45 -5.98
CA GLY A 282 9.30 17.67 -6.15
C GLY A 282 10.17 17.18 -5.00
N PRO A 283 11.46 17.56 -5.00
CA PRO A 283 12.42 17.18 -3.97
C PRO A 283 12.11 17.87 -2.64
N VAL A 284 12.41 17.21 -1.52
CA VAL A 284 12.39 17.72 -0.14
C VAL A 284 13.76 17.53 0.51
N GLU A 285 14.17 18.49 1.33
CA GLU A 285 15.46 18.46 2.03
C GLU A 285 15.30 18.00 3.49
N SER A 286 16.38 18.00 4.28
CA SER A 286 16.26 17.94 5.75
C SER A 286 16.04 19.34 6.28
N GLU A 287 15.35 19.44 7.43
CA GLU A 287 14.89 20.70 8.01
C GLU A 287 13.76 21.42 7.22
N ASP A 288 13.21 20.82 6.16
CA ASP A 288 11.98 21.29 5.49
C ASP A 288 10.83 21.35 6.52
N GLU A 289 10.22 22.53 6.68
CA GLU A 289 9.09 22.78 7.58
C GLU A 289 7.76 22.59 6.85
N PHE A 290 6.90 21.70 7.33
CA PHE A 290 5.55 21.48 6.84
C PHE A 290 4.49 21.97 7.82
N VAL A 291 3.49 22.70 7.30
CA VAL A 291 2.30 23.10 8.06
C VAL A 291 1.04 22.78 7.27
N VAL A 292 0.10 22.07 7.89
CA VAL A 292 -1.26 21.85 7.37
C VAL A 292 -2.14 22.98 7.88
N THR A 293 -2.99 23.55 7.03
CA THR A 293 -4.02 24.52 7.42
C THR A 293 -5.34 24.20 6.74
N VAL A 294 -6.43 24.21 7.48
CA VAL A 294 -7.79 23.97 6.96
C VAL A 294 -8.70 25.14 7.29
N GLU A 295 -9.32 25.71 6.26
CA GLU A 295 -10.42 26.67 6.35
C GLU A 295 -11.76 25.95 6.41
N TYR A 296 -12.67 26.46 7.24
CA TYR A 296 -14.05 26.00 7.39
C TYR A 296 -15.02 27.15 7.07
N ASP A 297 -16.14 26.81 6.44
CA ASP A 297 -17.27 27.71 6.16
C ASP A 297 -18.57 26.97 6.52
N THR A 298 -18.93 27.04 7.80
CA THR A 298 -20.10 26.35 8.35
C THR A 298 -21.42 27.07 8.09
N LYS A 299 -21.39 28.20 7.38
CA LYS A 299 -22.56 28.88 6.83
C LYS A 299 -22.98 28.23 5.50
N LYS A 300 -21.99 27.83 4.70
CA LYS A 300 -22.19 27.16 3.40
C LYS A 300 -22.35 25.65 3.57
N TRP A 301 -21.48 25.02 4.33
CA TRP A 301 -21.43 23.56 4.51
C TRP A 301 -21.69 23.22 5.98
N LYS A 302 -22.83 22.62 6.30
CA LYS A 302 -23.20 22.38 7.70
C LYS A 302 -22.31 21.27 8.30
N PRO A 303 -21.73 21.45 9.50
CA PRO A 303 -21.06 20.37 10.21
C PRO A 303 -22.09 19.34 10.72
N MET A 304 -21.65 18.10 10.97
CA MET A 304 -22.49 17.07 11.57
C MET A 304 -22.95 17.47 12.99
N VAL A 305 -24.16 17.02 13.35
CA VAL A 305 -24.82 17.36 14.62
C VAL A 305 -25.20 16.07 15.36
N ASN A 306 -24.74 16.00 16.61
CA ASN A 306 -25.02 14.93 17.56
C ASN A 306 -26.49 14.97 18.02
N GLU A 307 -27.01 13.87 18.58
CA GLU A 307 -28.41 13.79 19.02
C GLU A 307 -28.77 14.74 20.17
N ASP A 308 -27.77 15.22 20.94
CA ASP A 308 -27.96 16.23 21.99
C ASP A 308 -27.94 17.68 21.46
N GLY A 309 -27.77 17.86 20.14
CA GLY A 309 -27.66 19.16 19.48
C GLY A 309 -26.28 19.80 19.54
N THR A 310 -25.27 19.13 20.11
CA THR A 310 -23.87 19.57 19.97
C THR A 310 -23.35 19.26 18.58
N LEU A 311 -22.32 20.00 18.15
CA LEU A 311 -21.63 19.72 16.89
C LEU A 311 -20.61 18.58 17.09
N GLU A 312 -20.40 17.77 16.07
CA GLU A 312 -19.27 16.85 16.03
C GLU A 312 -17.94 17.64 15.91
N GLY A 313 -16.83 16.98 16.24
CA GLY A 313 -15.50 17.55 16.01
C GLY A 313 -15.20 17.70 14.52
N VAL A 314 -14.23 18.55 14.19
CA VAL A 314 -13.69 18.66 12.83
C VAL A 314 -12.21 18.28 12.79
N MET A 315 -11.82 17.51 11.78
CA MET A 315 -10.43 17.10 11.56
C MET A 315 -9.82 17.78 10.34
N GLY A 316 -8.51 18.02 10.38
CA GLY A 316 -7.71 18.45 9.25
C GLY A 316 -6.43 17.65 9.20
N ILE A 317 -6.40 16.60 8.38
CA ILE A 317 -5.35 15.58 8.34
C ILE A 317 -4.71 15.56 6.96
N VAL A 318 -3.39 15.34 6.92
CA VAL A 318 -2.66 15.03 5.69
C VAL A 318 -1.74 13.84 5.91
N LEU A 319 -1.88 12.82 5.06
CA LEU A 319 -0.94 11.71 4.98
C LEU A 319 0.07 11.99 3.87
N ALA A 320 1.31 12.30 4.25
CA ALA A 320 2.39 12.64 3.34
C ALA A 320 3.34 11.46 3.12
N TRP A 321 3.73 11.19 1.87
CA TRP A 321 4.68 10.13 1.53
C TRP A 321 5.98 10.69 0.95
N VAL A 322 7.06 10.51 1.71
CA VAL A 322 8.42 10.86 1.29
C VAL A 322 9.15 9.61 0.82
N VAL A 323 9.92 9.73 -0.26
CA VAL A 323 10.61 8.63 -0.94
C VAL A 323 12.06 9.03 -1.20
N ASP A 324 13.02 8.12 -1.00
CA ASP A 324 14.43 8.38 -1.36
C ASP A 324 14.61 8.35 -2.89
N SER A 325 15.15 9.41 -3.48
CA SER A 325 15.16 9.61 -4.95
C SER A 325 16.04 8.61 -5.71
N GLY A 326 16.96 7.92 -5.02
CA GLY A 326 17.95 7.00 -5.60
C GLY A 326 17.37 5.78 -6.36
N VAL A 327 16.05 5.63 -6.38
CA VAL A 327 15.31 4.66 -7.22
C VAL A 327 14.31 5.36 -8.17
N VAL A 328 13.86 6.59 -7.86
CA VAL A 328 12.80 7.31 -8.62
C VAL A 328 13.31 7.81 -9.98
N ASP A 329 14.57 8.23 -10.07
CA ASP A 329 15.24 8.52 -11.36
C ASP A 329 15.48 7.25 -12.21
N GLY A 330 15.10 6.07 -11.70
CA GLY A 330 14.91 4.83 -12.47
C GLY A 330 13.65 4.83 -13.34
N GLY A 331 12.81 5.87 -13.23
CA GLY A 331 11.83 6.20 -14.25
C GLY A 331 12.49 6.18 -15.62
N ILE A 332 11.85 5.50 -16.58
CA ILE A 332 12.39 5.43 -17.93
C ILE A 332 12.34 6.86 -18.49
N GLU A 333 13.51 7.51 -18.58
CA GLU A 333 13.75 8.50 -19.62
C GLU A 333 13.48 7.81 -20.95
N VAL A 334 12.22 7.86 -21.38
CA VAL A 334 11.86 8.02 -22.78
C VAL A 334 12.39 9.41 -23.11
N GLU A 335 13.71 9.47 -23.25
CA GLU A 335 14.45 10.66 -23.62
C GLU A 335 13.83 11.10 -24.94
N ASN A 336 13.01 12.15 -24.89
CA ASN A 336 12.45 12.78 -26.09
C ASN A 336 13.53 13.58 -26.84
N ARG A 337 14.76 13.03 -26.86
CA ARG A 337 15.54 12.92 -28.09
C ARG A 337 14.60 12.44 -29.18
N ASP A 338 14.26 13.42 -30.00
CA ASP A 338 13.62 13.35 -31.31
C ASP A 338 14.12 12.16 -32.17
N MET A 339 13.62 10.96 -31.87
CA MET A 339 13.90 9.74 -32.64
C MET A 339 13.23 9.77 -34.02
N GLY A 340 12.46 10.82 -34.34
CA GLY A 340 12.08 11.16 -35.70
C GLY A 340 13.31 11.32 -36.61
N GLY A 341 14.44 11.83 -36.08
CA GLY A 341 15.71 11.82 -36.79
C GLY A 341 16.36 10.43 -36.85
N PHE A 342 16.61 9.81 -35.69
CA PHE A 342 17.50 8.64 -35.61
C PHE A 342 16.83 7.32 -36.05
N GLY A 343 15.54 7.14 -35.75
CA GLY A 343 14.75 5.97 -36.18
C GLY A 343 14.57 5.94 -37.70
N VAL A 344 14.32 7.10 -38.33
CA VAL A 344 14.26 7.23 -39.79
C VAL A 344 15.62 6.94 -40.42
N ALA A 345 16.72 7.44 -39.85
CA ALA A 345 18.08 7.15 -40.33
C ALA A 345 18.38 5.63 -40.31
N ILE A 346 18.10 4.94 -39.21
CA ILE A 346 18.29 3.48 -39.10
C ILE A 346 17.37 2.73 -40.08
N GLY A 347 16.10 3.13 -40.20
CA GLY A 347 15.15 2.54 -41.15
C GLY A 347 15.60 2.66 -42.61
N VAL A 348 16.08 3.83 -43.02
CA VAL A 348 16.64 4.06 -44.37
C VAL A 348 17.91 3.23 -44.58
N VAL A 349 18.83 3.18 -43.61
CA VAL A 349 20.06 2.35 -43.72
C VAL A 349 19.72 0.86 -43.83
N MET A 350 18.76 0.36 -43.07
CA MET A 350 18.26 -1.02 -43.16
C MET A 350 17.71 -1.32 -44.57
N VAL A 351 16.81 -0.48 -45.09
CA VAL A 351 16.18 -0.66 -46.40
C VAL A 351 17.22 -0.59 -47.53
N VAL A 352 18.14 0.37 -47.49
CA VAL A 352 19.25 0.48 -48.46
C VAL A 352 20.16 -0.74 -48.40
N THR A 353 20.51 -1.22 -47.19
CA THR A 353 21.36 -2.42 -47.02
C THR A 353 20.68 -3.67 -47.59
N VAL A 354 19.38 -3.88 -47.32
CA VAL A 354 18.62 -5.00 -47.89
C VAL A 354 18.54 -4.88 -49.42
N ALA A 355 18.27 -3.70 -49.96
CA ALA A 355 18.21 -3.47 -51.40
C ALA A 355 19.57 -3.75 -52.09
N LEU A 356 20.68 -3.33 -51.50
CA LEU A 356 22.03 -3.62 -51.99
C LEU A 356 22.36 -5.12 -51.94
N LEU A 357 22.00 -5.82 -50.86
CA LEU A 357 22.20 -7.26 -50.73
C LEU A 357 21.38 -8.04 -51.77
N VAL A 358 20.10 -7.68 -51.99
CA VAL A 358 19.25 -8.29 -53.03
C VAL A 358 19.80 -8.01 -54.43
N GLY A 359 20.20 -6.76 -54.72
CA GLY A 359 20.81 -6.39 -56.01
C GLY A 359 22.12 -7.13 -56.28
N TRP A 360 22.98 -7.28 -55.28
CA TRP A 360 24.21 -8.08 -55.36
C TRP A 360 23.90 -9.55 -55.61
N PHE A 361 22.94 -10.14 -54.89
CA PHE A 361 22.54 -11.53 -55.08
C PHE A 361 21.97 -11.79 -56.49
N MET A 362 21.18 -10.85 -57.04
CA MET A 362 20.71 -10.92 -58.43
C MET A 362 21.85 -10.81 -59.45
N LEU A 363 22.85 -9.94 -59.22
CA LEU A 363 24.04 -9.84 -60.08
C LEU A 363 24.87 -11.12 -60.07
N VAL A 364 25.07 -11.74 -58.90
CA VAL A 364 25.76 -13.03 -58.74
C VAL A 364 24.98 -14.15 -59.44
N ALA A 365 23.67 -14.25 -59.22
CA ALA A 365 22.81 -15.25 -59.86
C ALA A 365 22.80 -15.11 -61.40
N ASN A 366 22.77 -13.88 -61.93
CA ASN A 366 22.79 -13.62 -63.37
C ASN A 366 24.16 -13.96 -64.00
N ARG A 367 25.27 -13.67 -63.31
CA ARG A 367 26.61 -14.17 -63.71
C ARG A 367 26.66 -15.71 -63.73
N GLY A 368 26.05 -16.36 -62.73
CA GLY A 368 25.89 -17.82 -62.69
C GLY A 368 25.17 -18.36 -63.93
N ARG A 369 24.00 -17.79 -64.29
CA ARG A 369 23.24 -18.21 -65.48
C ARG A 369 24.02 -18.06 -66.78
N LYS A 370 24.77 -16.97 -66.98
CA LYS A 370 25.60 -16.78 -68.17
C LYS A 370 26.72 -17.85 -68.29
N ASN A 371 27.33 -18.24 -67.17
CA ASN A 371 28.37 -19.28 -67.15
C ASN A 371 27.80 -20.70 -67.36
N VAL A 372 26.55 -20.97 -66.96
CA VAL A 372 25.87 -22.24 -67.25
C VAL A 372 25.49 -22.34 -68.73
N TRP A 373 24.95 -21.28 -69.33
CA TRP A 373 24.57 -21.28 -70.75
C TRP A 373 25.76 -21.51 -71.69
N TRP A 374 26.94 -20.98 -71.35
CA TRP A 374 28.21 -21.24 -72.05
C TRP A 374 28.78 -22.65 -71.84
N LYS A 375 28.27 -23.43 -70.87
CA LYS A 375 28.70 -24.82 -70.63
C LYS A 375 27.71 -25.86 -71.17
N SER A 376 26.40 -25.59 -71.14
CA SER A 376 25.41 -26.56 -71.67
C SER A 376 25.56 -26.77 -73.18
N SER A 377 25.88 -25.72 -73.94
CA SER A 377 26.10 -25.78 -75.40
C SER A 377 27.33 -26.59 -75.86
N ARG A 378 28.00 -27.31 -74.95
CA ARG A 378 29.08 -28.28 -75.25
C ARG A 378 28.86 -29.68 -74.67
N TYR A 379 27.72 -29.98 -74.04
CA TYR A 379 27.47 -31.28 -73.39
C TYR A 379 26.36 -32.14 -74.02
N ASP A 380 25.50 -31.55 -74.85
CA ASP A 380 24.37 -32.27 -75.48
C ASP A 380 24.77 -33.30 -76.55
N GLU A 381 26.05 -33.33 -76.98
CA GLU A 381 26.55 -34.29 -77.99
C GLU A 381 27.08 -35.62 -77.38
N VAL A 382 27.37 -35.67 -76.07
CA VAL A 382 28.09 -36.80 -75.45
C VAL A 382 27.16 -37.75 -74.66
N THR A 383 26.04 -37.27 -74.14
CA THR A 383 25.30 -37.96 -73.06
C THR A 383 24.26 -38.99 -73.55
N MET A 384 24.32 -39.44 -74.80
CA MET A 384 23.33 -40.36 -75.39
C MET A 384 23.78 -41.84 -75.47
N ARG A 385 24.79 -42.28 -74.69
CA ARG A 385 25.33 -43.67 -74.74
C ARG A 385 25.44 -44.46 -73.42
N TYR A 386 25.24 -43.86 -72.25
CA TYR A 386 25.57 -44.51 -70.95
C TYR A 386 24.36 -44.89 -70.07
N SER A 387 23.18 -45.11 -70.66
CA SER A 387 21.97 -45.58 -69.95
C SER A 387 21.66 -47.08 -70.15
N ARG A 388 22.69 -47.88 -70.49
CA ARG A 388 22.70 -49.35 -70.36
C ARG A 388 23.92 -49.75 -69.55
N LEU A 389 23.79 -50.82 -68.77
CA LEU A 389 24.74 -51.33 -67.76
C LEU A 389 24.82 -50.45 -66.49
N MET A 390 24.04 -50.82 -65.47
CA MET A 390 24.45 -50.98 -64.05
C MET A 390 23.22 -51.39 -63.22
N SER A 391 22.69 -52.59 -63.54
CA SER A 391 21.85 -53.35 -62.62
C SER A 391 22.74 -54.36 -61.87
N LEU A 392 22.23 -54.92 -60.77
CA LEU A 392 22.89 -55.88 -59.86
C LEU A 392 23.93 -55.28 -58.89
N GLN A 393 23.53 -55.06 -57.63
CA GLN A 393 23.92 -55.93 -56.48
C GLN A 393 23.28 -55.43 -55.16
N GLY A 394 23.06 -56.33 -54.19
CA GLY A 394 22.38 -56.05 -52.92
C GLY A 394 23.26 -56.21 -51.66
N PRO A 395 22.77 -55.83 -50.46
CA PRO A 395 23.59 -55.70 -49.25
C PRO A 395 23.86 -57.01 -48.49
N ARG A 396 24.95 -57.04 -47.71
CA ARG A 396 25.38 -58.18 -46.84
C ARG A 396 25.00 -58.01 -45.36
N LYS A 397 25.13 -59.09 -44.57
CA LYS A 397 24.89 -59.18 -43.11
C LYS A 397 26.18 -59.45 -42.30
N SER A 398 26.26 -58.98 -41.05
CA SER A 398 27.02 -59.56 -39.90
C SER A 398 26.86 -58.70 -38.62
N HIS A 399 27.45 -59.04 -37.46
CA HIS A 399 26.98 -60.08 -36.50
C HIS A 399 27.68 -59.99 -35.10
N SER A 400 26.93 -59.81 -34.00
CA SER A 400 27.31 -60.07 -32.58
C SER A 400 26.04 -59.93 -31.68
N ARG A 401 25.73 -60.65 -30.58
CA ARG A 401 26.44 -61.31 -29.44
C ARG A 401 27.04 -60.31 -28.42
N LEU A 402 26.86 -60.39 -27.10
CA LEU A 402 26.10 -61.24 -26.13
C LEU A 402 25.79 -60.34 -24.87
N SER A 403 25.26 -60.71 -23.70
CA SER A 403 25.01 -61.99 -22.97
C SER A 403 23.69 -61.93 -22.13
N ALA A 404 23.61 -62.56 -20.94
CA ALA A 404 22.46 -62.53 -20.00
C ALA A 404 22.88 -62.87 -18.55
N PHE A 405 22.10 -62.46 -17.52
CA PHE A 405 22.05 -63.11 -16.19
C PHE A 405 20.78 -62.76 -15.37
N SER A 406 20.35 -63.66 -14.48
CA SER A 406 19.23 -63.58 -13.51
C SER A 406 19.29 -64.83 -12.59
N PRO A 407 18.47 -65.05 -11.52
CA PRO A 407 17.47 -64.20 -10.84
C PRO A 407 17.67 -64.12 -9.29
N GLY A 408 16.69 -63.58 -8.53
CA GLY A 408 16.64 -63.67 -7.06
C GLY A 408 15.31 -63.12 -6.45
N ARG A 409 14.85 -63.65 -5.30
CA ARG A 409 13.53 -63.32 -4.69
C ARG A 409 13.47 -63.65 -3.18
N VAL A 410 12.83 -62.78 -2.36
CA VAL A 410 12.16 -63.10 -1.06
C VAL A 410 13.15 -63.46 0.11
N PRO A 411 12.84 -63.33 1.44
CA PRO A 411 11.61 -62.93 2.17
C PRO A 411 11.73 -61.73 3.16
N HIS A 412 10.64 -61.49 3.91
CA HIS A 412 10.50 -60.58 5.06
C HIS A 412 11.50 -60.79 6.23
N GLY A 413 11.71 -59.73 7.02
CA GLY A 413 12.13 -59.76 8.43
C GLY A 413 11.39 -58.68 9.25
N LYS A 414 11.24 -58.88 10.57
CA LYS A 414 10.56 -57.94 11.51
C LYS A 414 11.52 -57.41 12.58
N ASN A 415 11.16 -56.25 13.15
CA ASN A 415 11.58 -55.71 14.46
C ASN A 415 13.08 -55.43 14.71
N SER A 416 13.38 -54.19 15.09
CA SER A 416 13.92 -53.91 16.44
C SER A 416 13.81 -52.41 16.78
N LYS A 417 13.92 -52.09 18.08
CA LYS A 417 13.85 -50.72 18.61
C LYS A 417 15.24 -50.08 18.55
N VAL A 418 15.35 -48.82 18.15
CA VAL A 418 16.52 -47.96 18.42
C VAL A 418 16.04 -46.62 18.99
N GLN A 419 16.87 -46.01 19.82
CA GLN A 419 16.57 -44.83 20.64
C GLN A 419 16.47 -43.54 19.81
N SER A 420 15.69 -42.58 20.30
CA SER A 420 15.94 -41.15 20.08
C SER A 420 15.74 -40.42 21.40
N ALA A 421 16.78 -39.74 21.87
CA ALA A 421 16.78 -39.06 23.17
C ALA A 421 17.56 -37.73 23.06
N TYR A 422 16.85 -36.67 22.66
CA TYR A 422 17.34 -35.30 22.77
C TYR A 422 16.23 -34.39 23.34
N LYS A 423 16.47 -33.87 24.54
CA LYS A 423 15.71 -32.77 25.16
C LYS A 423 16.70 -31.85 25.87
N ASN A 424 17.32 -30.94 25.12
CA ASN A 424 18.13 -29.88 25.72
C ASN A 424 17.21 -28.91 26.46
N ARG A 425 17.49 -28.69 27.75
CA ARG A 425 16.90 -27.59 28.52
C ARG A 425 17.83 -26.39 28.43
N TYR A 426 17.36 -25.25 27.95
CA TYR A 426 18.02 -23.99 28.27
C TYR A 426 17.65 -23.59 29.70
N LYS A 427 18.65 -23.21 30.50
CA LYS A 427 18.45 -22.53 31.78
C LYS A 427 18.48 -21.03 31.51
N ILE A 428 17.48 -20.30 31.99
CA ILE A 428 17.56 -18.85 32.14
C ILE A 428 18.23 -18.58 33.49
N THR A 429 19.34 -17.83 33.48
CA THR A 429 20.01 -17.36 34.70
C THR A 429 19.64 -15.90 34.91
N ALA A 430 18.73 -15.64 35.84
CA ALA A 430 18.45 -14.27 36.27
C ALA A 430 19.59 -13.78 37.18
N ALA A 431 20.14 -12.61 36.88
CA ALA A 431 21.12 -11.93 37.72
C ALA A 431 20.48 -10.68 38.32
N SER A 432 20.46 -10.58 39.65
CA SER A 432 19.91 -9.43 40.39
C SER A 432 20.98 -8.74 41.23
N SER A 433 21.11 -7.43 41.02
CA SER A 433 21.82 -6.51 41.90
C SER A 433 21.12 -5.14 41.82
N SER A 434 20.47 -4.63 42.86
CA SER A 434 20.95 -4.30 44.22
C SER A 434 21.70 -2.96 44.28
N LEU A 435 20.96 -1.88 44.51
CA LEU A 435 21.45 -0.65 45.12
C LEU A 435 20.34 0.02 45.93
N ARG A 436 20.61 0.33 47.21
CA ARG A 436 19.68 0.98 48.14
C ARG A 436 20.50 1.55 49.30
N ARG A 437 20.13 2.75 49.81
CA ARG A 437 20.87 3.55 50.83
C ARG A 437 22.14 4.21 50.26
N LEU A 438 22.63 5.35 50.79
CA LEU A 438 22.12 6.25 51.84
C LEU A 438 22.72 7.65 51.62
N CYS A 439 22.00 8.71 51.96
CA CYS A 439 22.59 9.95 52.49
C CYS A 439 21.49 10.83 53.11
N GLU A 440 21.73 11.30 54.34
CA GLU A 440 20.96 12.36 55.01
C GLU A 440 21.79 13.66 54.92
N GLY A 441 21.14 14.83 54.82
CA GLY A 441 21.88 16.10 54.65
C GLY A 441 21.03 17.36 54.68
N GLU A 442 21.16 18.09 55.80
CA GLU A 442 20.95 19.54 56.02
C GLU A 442 19.76 20.27 55.35
N VAL A 443 18.81 20.71 56.20
CA VAL A 443 17.82 21.74 55.85
C VAL A 443 18.46 23.12 55.92
N SER A 444 18.65 23.76 54.77
CA SER A 444 19.05 25.17 54.67
C SER A 444 17.83 26.08 54.44
N THR A 445 17.63 27.09 55.31
CA THR A 445 16.54 28.06 55.21
C THR A 445 16.78 29.07 54.08
N VAL A 446 16.05 28.93 52.97
CA VAL A 446 16.09 29.88 51.85
C VAL A 446 15.03 30.98 52.03
N THR A 447 15.49 32.23 52.12
CA THR A 447 14.61 33.41 52.23
C THR A 447 14.03 33.79 50.87
N PHE A 448 12.77 33.43 50.61
CA PHE A 448 12.09 33.78 49.36
C PHE A 448 11.85 35.30 49.24
N ARG A 449 12.54 35.95 48.30
CA ARG A 449 12.07 37.21 47.71
C ARG A 449 10.97 36.91 46.68
N THR A 450 9.89 37.66 46.72
CA THR A 450 8.78 37.53 45.78
C THR A 450 9.17 38.01 44.38
N VAL A 451 9.27 37.07 43.44
CA VAL A 451 9.28 37.32 41.99
C VAL A 451 8.12 36.53 41.40
N LYS A 452 7.24 37.19 40.63
CA LYS A 452 6.17 36.50 39.90
C LYS A 452 6.77 35.73 38.72
N ALA A 453 6.78 34.40 38.82
CA ALA A 453 7.03 33.50 37.69
C ALA A 453 5.91 32.46 37.65
N SER A 454 5.11 32.47 36.59
CA SER A 454 4.03 31.50 36.39
C SER A 454 4.62 30.22 35.82
N TRP A 455 4.50 29.11 36.56
CA TRP A 455 4.88 27.78 36.08
C TRP A 455 3.62 26.95 35.81
N LEU A 456 3.44 26.50 34.57
CA LEU A 456 2.54 25.38 34.29
C LEU A 456 3.21 24.09 34.81
N LEU A 457 2.53 23.37 35.70
CA LEU A 457 2.85 21.97 35.97
C LEU A 457 1.96 21.09 35.09
N THR A 458 2.48 20.61 33.97
CA THR A 458 1.85 19.57 33.16
C THR A 458 2.03 18.21 33.84
N TYR A 459 1.01 17.78 34.59
CA TYR A 459 1.02 16.49 35.28
C TYR A 459 0.53 15.38 34.35
N SER A 460 1.44 14.75 33.61
CA SER A 460 1.09 13.57 32.80
C SER A 460 0.74 12.39 33.70
N LYS A 461 -0.52 11.94 33.64
CA LYS A 461 -0.97 10.69 34.24
C LYS A 461 -1.91 9.96 33.28
N ALA A 462 -1.33 9.14 32.42
CA ALA A 462 -2.09 8.19 31.63
C ALA A 462 -2.79 7.18 32.56
N ASN A 463 -4.11 7.14 32.51
CA ASN A 463 -4.92 5.98 32.91
C ASN A 463 -6.29 6.12 32.24
N SER A 464 -6.67 5.16 31.40
CA SER A 464 -7.97 5.11 30.76
C SER A 464 -8.99 4.45 31.69
N ASP A 465 -9.93 5.22 32.23
CA ASP A 465 -11.21 4.73 32.77
C ASP A 465 -12.22 5.90 32.76
N TYR A 466 -13.40 5.70 32.18
CA TYR A 466 -14.46 6.71 32.12
C TYR A 466 -15.36 6.62 33.37
N GLU A 467 -14.99 7.31 34.45
CA GLU A 467 -15.95 7.66 35.51
C GLU A 467 -16.47 9.09 35.29
N THR A 468 -17.79 9.22 35.12
CA THR A 468 -18.44 10.52 34.91
C THR A 468 -18.50 11.32 36.22
N PRO A 469 -18.07 12.60 36.24
CA PRO A 469 -18.20 13.44 37.43
C PRO A 469 -19.67 13.72 37.74
N VAL A 470 -20.16 13.23 38.88
CA VAL A 470 -21.51 13.58 39.37
C VAL A 470 -21.55 15.07 39.69
N LEU A 471 -22.25 15.84 38.86
CA LEU A 471 -22.42 17.28 39.02
C LEU A 471 -22.99 17.62 40.40
N GLY A 472 -22.30 18.54 41.10
CA GLY A 472 -22.69 18.98 42.43
C GLY A 472 -24.05 19.67 42.44
N LYS A 473 -24.88 19.35 43.44
CA LYS A 473 -26.21 19.95 43.61
C LYS A 473 -26.11 21.46 43.82
N ALA A 474 -26.48 22.24 42.80
CA ALA A 474 -26.73 23.67 42.94
C ALA A 474 -28.00 23.88 43.80
N THR A 475 -27.83 24.41 45.01
CA THR A 475 -28.96 24.74 45.90
C THR A 475 -29.61 26.04 45.45
N ILE A 476 -30.66 25.95 44.63
CA ILE A 476 -31.46 27.11 44.24
C ILE A 476 -32.34 27.54 45.42
N THR A 477 -31.94 28.61 46.10
CA THR A 477 -32.82 29.31 47.05
C THR A 477 -33.91 30.07 46.29
N ARG A 478 -35.17 29.64 46.45
CA ARG A 478 -36.33 30.39 45.97
C ARG A 478 -36.43 31.73 46.68
N ASP A 479 -36.34 32.82 45.92
CA ASP A 479 -36.79 34.14 46.38
C ASP A 479 -38.25 34.41 45.95
N ARG A 480 -38.93 35.33 46.65
CA ARG A 480 -40.37 35.58 46.49
C ARG A 480 -40.70 36.69 45.48
N ALA A 481 -40.64 36.39 44.19
CA ALA A 481 -41.42 37.11 43.17
C ALA A 481 -41.71 36.19 41.97
N GLY A 482 -42.97 36.12 41.54
CA GLY A 482 -43.37 35.26 40.43
C GLY A 482 -43.77 36.07 39.20
N GLN A 483 -42.87 36.16 38.22
CA GLN A 483 -43.21 36.52 36.84
C GLN A 483 -42.10 36.07 35.89
N TRP A 484 -42.46 35.44 34.78
CA TRP A 484 -41.57 35.17 33.64
C TRP A 484 -41.71 36.31 32.63
N PRO A 485 -40.61 36.89 32.10
CA PRO A 485 -40.65 37.66 30.86
C PRO A 485 -40.84 36.71 29.67
N SER A 486 -41.48 37.20 28.61
CA SER A 486 -41.62 36.50 27.32
C SER A 486 -40.35 36.59 26.46
N GLU A 487 -40.34 35.79 25.40
CA GLU A 487 -39.27 35.68 24.40
C GLU A 487 -38.94 37.00 23.68
N ASN A 488 -37.67 37.11 23.28
CA ASN A 488 -37.12 37.90 22.16
C ASN A 488 -35.70 37.38 21.88
#